data_AF-A0A2N5FSJ6-F1
#
_entry.id   AF-A0A2N5FSJ6-F1
#
_cell.length_a   1.000
_cell.length_b   1.000
_cell.length_c   1.000
_cell.angle_alpha   90.00
_cell.angle_beta   90.00
_cell.angle_gamma   90.00
#
_symmetry.space_group_name_H-M   'P 1'
#
loop_
_entity.id
_entity.type
_entity.pdbx_description
1 polymer ?
#
loop_
_entity_poly.entity_id
_entity_poly.type
_entity_poly.pdbx_seq_one_letter_code
_entity_poly.pdbx_strand_id
1 'polypeptide(L)'
;MKFENTGLEELKADLTRLDEVMLEHGLVREGQWDYERVTYDRKFELKEGVFYLRVFGYAAEGDIGSHKAVIQLMTPLLGKHYYPHGIEYGEGESFPKTLVSQCEKTLADIQSKVKGFAL
;
A
#
# COMPACT_ATOMS: atom_id res chain seq x y z
N MET A 1 -0.93 -11.48 -4.05
CA MET A 1 -1.93 -11.79 -3.01
C MET A 1 -2.69 -10.52 -2.65
N LYS A 2 -4.02 -10.59 -2.52
CA LYS A 2 -4.85 -9.51 -1.97
C LYS A 2 -5.01 -9.68 -0.47
N PHE A 3 -5.05 -8.58 0.27
CA PHE A 3 -5.48 -8.56 1.67
C PHE A 3 -6.94 -8.08 1.74
N GLU A 4 -7.87 -9.02 1.76
CA GLU A 4 -9.30 -8.74 1.90
C GLU A 4 -9.66 -8.46 3.36
N ASN A 5 -10.76 -7.74 3.60
CA ASN A 5 -11.27 -7.41 4.94
C ASN A 5 -10.29 -6.62 5.82
N THR A 6 -9.45 -5.79 5.19
CA THR A 6 -8.57 -4.88 5.95
C THR A 6 -9.33 -3.67 6.48
N GLY A 7 -10.46 -3.33 5.86
CA GLY A 7 -11.21 -2.11 6.17
C GLY A 7 -10.51 -0.83 5.72
N LEU A 8 -9.37 -0.93 5.01
CA LEU A 8 -8.71 0.22 4.41
C LEU A 8 -9.52 0.75 3.22
N GLU A 9 -10.15 -0.15 2.47
CA GLU A 9 -11.04 0.15 1.34
C GLU A 9 -12.26 1.02 1.70
N GLU A 10 -12.59 1.14 2.99
CA GLU A 10 -13.66 2.00 3.50
C GLU A 10 -13.16 3.38 3.92
N LEU A 11 -11.84 3.62 3.93
CA LEU A 11 -11.25 4.85 4.44
C LEU A 11 -10.92 5.83 3.31
N LYS A 12 -11.34 7.07 3.55
CA LYS A 12 -11.00 8.25 2.77
C LYS A 12 -10.19 9.20 3.66
N ALA A 13 -9.03 9.68 3.20
CA ALA A 13 -8.18 10.54 4.03
C ALA A 13 -7.30 11.51 3.24
N ASP A 14 -6.82 12.55 3.91
CA ASP A 14 -5.89 13.54 3.34
C ASP A 14 -4.55 12.91 2.93
N LEU A 15 -4.07 13.27 1.73
CA LEU A 15 -2.84 12.76 1.14
C LEU A 15 -1.60 12.98 2.02
N THR A 16 -1.43 14.17 2.61
CA THR A 16 -0.24 14.48 3.40
C THR A 16 -0.19 13.62 4.66
N ARG A 17 -1.35 13.42 5.30
CA ARG A 17 -1.44 12.56 6.49
C ARG A 17 -1.24 11.09 6.14
N LEU A 18 -1.69 10.66 4.97
CA LEU A 18 -1.40 9.32 4.46
C LEU A 18 0.10 9.15 4.21
N ASP A 19 0.76 10.12 3.56
CA ASP A 19 2.21 10.09 3.33
C ASP A 19 2.99 9.87 4.64
N GLU A 20 2.64 10.62 5.69
CA GLU A 20 3.25 10.50 7.02
C GLU A 20 3.07 9.10 7.60
N VAL A 21 1.83 8.59 7.65
CA VAL A 21 1.54 7.26 8.21
C VAL A 21 2.21 6.15 7.40
N MET A 22 2.20 6.23 6.07
CA MET A 22 2.81 5.21 5.22
C MET A 22 4.33 5.18 5.42
N LEU A 23 4.96 6.35 5.49
CA LEU A 23 6.40 6.48 5.73
C LEU A 23 6.83 5.91 7.08
N GLU A 24 6.04 6.14 8.15
CA GLU A 24 6.28 5.55 9.48
C GLU A 24 6.32 4.02 9.46
N HIS A 25 5.62 3.39 8.52
CA HIS A 25 5.59 1.94 8.35
C HIS A 25 6.56 1.43 7.27
N GLY A 26 7.39 2.32 6.71
CA GLY A 26 8.37 2.00 5.67
C GLY A 26 7.77 1.80 4.29
N LEU A 27 6.54 2.27 4.04
CA LEU A 27 5.97 2.33 2.71
C LEU A 27 6.27 3.71 2.10
N VAL A 28 6.80 3.73 0.88
CA VAL A 28 7.25 4.95 0.21
C VAL A 28 6.58 5.10 -1.16
N ARG A 29 6.35 6.34 -1.60
CA ARG A 29 5.92 6.65 -2.98
C ARG A 29 7.14 6.78 -3.88
N GLU A 30 7.60 5.67 -4.47
CA GLU A 30 8.75 5.71 -5.39
C GLU A 30 8.32 6.12 -6.80
N GLY A 31 8.52 7.40 -7.13
CA GLY A 31 8.67 7.88 -8.52
C GLY A 31 7.45 7.75 -9.45
N GLN A 32 6.25 7.56 -8.90
CA GLN A 32 5.04 7.51 -9.70
C GLN A 32 4.48 8.91 -9.94
N TRP A 33 4.61 9.38 -11.19
CA TRP A 33 3.91 10.56 -11.71
C TRP A 33 2.49 10.18 -12.13
N ASP A 34 1.71 9.66 -11.18
CA ASP A 34 0.29 9.38 -11.40
C ASP A 34 -0.51 10.49 -10.70
N TYR A 35 -1.21 11.30 -11.50
CA TYR A 35 -2.03 12.41 -11.00
C TYR A 35 -3.36 11.93 -10.41
N GLU A 36 -3.75 10.68 -10.66
CA GLU A 36 -5.00 10.09 -10.20
C GLU A 36 -4.80 9.08 -9.09
N ARG A 37 -3.61 8.48 -8.96
CA ARG A 37 -3.33 7.41 -8.00
C ARG A 37 -2.09 7.65 -7.17
N VAL A 38 -2.16 7.18 -5.93
CA VAL A 38 -1.00 7.06 -5.06
C VAL A 38 -0.70 5.58 -4.83
N THR A 39 0.58 5.23 -4.92
CA THR A 39 1.06 3.89 -4.57
C THR A 39 2.20 4.02 -3.58
N TYR A 40 2.05 3.34 -2.46
CA TYR A 40 3.03 3.23 -1.39
C TYR A 40 3.52 1.79 -1.36
N ASP A 41 4.81 1.59 -1.58
CA ASP A 41 5.42 0.28 -1.57
C ASP A 41 6.43 0.14 -0.43
N ARG A 42 6.39 -1.00 0.24
CA ARG A 42 7.45 -1.46 1.14
C ARG A 42 8.09 -2.72 0.59
N LYS A 43 9.39 -2.64 0.35
CA LYS A 43 10.21 -3.76 -0.16
C LYS A 43 10.62 -4.71 0.96
N PHE A 44 10.58 -6.00 0.66
CA PHE A 44 11.13 -7.06 1.49
C PHE A 44 12.09 -7.91 0.65
N GLU A 45 13.32 -8.06 1.10
CA GLU A 45 14.31 -8.94 0.49
C GLU A 45 14.48 -10.17 1.39
N LEU A 46 14.01 -11.31 0.90
CA LEU A 46 14.09 -12.60 1.57
C LEU A 46 14.93 -13.56 0.72
N LYS A 47 15.31 -14.70 1.31
CA LYS A 47 16.04 -15.75 0.56
C LYS A 47 15.21 -16.30 -0.61
N GLU A 48 13.89 -16.27 -0.47
CA GLU A 48 12.89 -16.77 -1.41
C GLU A 48 12.59 -15.78 -2.56
N GLY A 49 13.08 -14.54 -2.47
CA GLY A 49 12.87 -13.50 -3.48
C GLY A 49 12.63 -12.12 -2.87
N VAL A 50 12.29 -11.16 -3.74
CA VAL A 50 11.91 -9.82 -3.32
C VAL A 50 10.41 -9.62 -3.48
N PHE A 51 9.80 -9.02 -2.46
CA PHE A 51 8.37 -8.83 -2.33
C PHE A 51 8.06 -7.35 -2.05
N TYR A 52 6.87 -6.93 -2.43
CA TYR A 52 6.40 -5.56 -2.20
C TYR A 52 5.01 -5.60 -1.55
N LEU A 53 4.90 -5.08 -0.33
CA LEU A 53 3.62 -4.71 0.25
C LEU A 53 3.22 -3.37 -0.33
N ARG A 54 2.07 -3.34 -0.98
CA ARG A 54 1.52 -2.19 -1.69
C ARG A 54 0.23 -1.73 -1.04
N VAL A 55 0.21 -0.48 -0.60
CA VAL A 55 -1.01 0.25 -0.25
C VAL A 55 -1.21 1.34 -1.30
N PHE A 56 -2.43 1.51 -1.80
CA PHE A 56 -2.69 2.42 -2.89
C PHE A 56 -4.12 2.94 -2.82
N GLY A 57 -4.36 4.01 -3.55
CA GLY A 57 -5.66 4.66 -3.60
C GLY A 57 -5.74 5.61 -4.79
N TYR A 58 -6.93 6.15 -5.00
CA TYR A 58 -7.19 7.15 -6.03
C TYR A 58 -7.64 8.47 -5.41
N ALA A 59 -7.34 9.58 -6.10
CA ALA A 59 -7.83 10.90 -5.73
C ALA A 59 -9.35 10.94 -5.90
N ALA A 60 -10.07 10.96 -4.79
CA ALA A 60 -11.50 11.15 -4.78
C ALA A 60 -11.86 12.64 -4.85
N GLU A 61 -10.99 13.51 -4.33
CA GLU A 61 -11.08 14.97 -4.44
C GLU A 61 -9.67 15.57 -4.56
N GLY A 62 -9.56 16.74 -5.19
CA GLY A 62 -8.31 17.48 -5.29
C GLY A 62 -7.32 16.93 -6.32
N ASP A 63 -6.05 17.25 -6.14
CA ASP A 63 -4.96 16.90 -7.07
C ASP A 63 -3.72 16.43 -6.31
N ILE A 64 -3.23 15.23 -6.67
CA ILE A 64 -2.06 14.60 -6.07
C ILE A 64 -0.79 15.42 -6.37
N GLY A 65 -0.69 15.99 -7.57
CA GLY A 65 0.48 16.79 -7.96
C GLY A 65 0.67 18.01 -7.05
N SER A 66 -0.42 18.65 -6.67
CA SER A 66 -0.43 19.79 -5.74
C SER A 66 -0.32 19.43 -4.25
N HIS A 67 -0.24 18.13 -3.90
CA HIS A 67 -0.27 17.61 -2.53
C HIS A 67 -1.53 17.98 -1.74
N LYS A 68 -2.62 18.31 -2.44
CA LYS A 68 -3.91 18.68 -1.86
C LYS A 68 -4.98 17.78 -2.45
N ALA A 69 -4.98 16.54 -1.98
CA ALA A 69 -5.92 15.52 -2.43
C ALA A 69 -6.48 14.75 -1.24
N VAL A 70 -7.72 14.32 -1.40
CA VAL A 70 -8.33 13.33 -0.53
C VAL A 70 -8.34 12.01 -1.28
N ILE A 71 -7.74 10.99 -0.67
CA ILE A 71 -7.52 9.69 -1.29
C ILE A 71 -8.53 8.68 -0.75
N GLN A 72 -9.22 8.00 -1.66
CA GLN A 72 -9.93 6.76 -1.35
C GLN A 72 -8.94 5.60 -1.41
N LEU A 73 -8.72 4.93 -0.27
CA LEU A 73 -7.84 3.76 -0.22
C LEU A 73 -8.50 2.55 -0.88
N MET A 74 -7.67 1.65 -1.38
CA MET A 74 -8.06 0.41 -2.05
C MET A 74 -7.53 -0.83 -1.31
N THR A 75 -8.02 -2.00 -1.71
CA THR A 75 -7.55 -3.31 -1.20
C THR A 75 -6.03 -3.45 -1.37
N PRO A 76 -5.26 -3.59 -0.27
CA PRO A 76 -3.81 -3.73 -0.35
C PRO A 76 -3.38 -5.02 -1.05
N LEU A 77 -2.16 -5.01 -1.59
CA LEU A 77 -1.59 -6.15 -2.32
C LEU A 77 -0.21 -6.51 -1.77
N LEU A 78 0.09 -7.80 -1.72
CA LEU A 78 1.46 -8.32 -1.63
C LEU A 78 1.85 -8.91 -2.98
N GLY A 79 2.88 -8.35 -3.59
CA GLY A 79 3.42 -8.82 -4.87
C GLY A 79 4.80 -9.44 -4.71
N LYS A 80 5.13 -10.40 -5.58
CA LYS A 80 6.48 -10.95 -5.71
C LYS A 80 7.11 -10.43 -6.99
N HIS A 81 8.33 -9.94 -6.89
CA HIS A 81 9.08 -9.44 -8.02
C HIS A 81 9.86 -10.57 -8.70
N TYR A 82 9.56 -10.79 -9.96
CA TYR A 82 10.34 -11.61 -10.87
C TYR A 82 11.15 -10.69 -11.76
N TYR A 83 12.43 -10.52 -11.47
CA TYR A 83 13.29 -9.80 -12.40
C TYR A 83 13.58 -10.68 -13.64
N PRO A 84 13.44 -10.18 -14.89
CA PRO A 84 13.07 -8.82 -15.30
C PRO A 84 11.57 -8.60 -15.62
N HIS A 85 10.73 -9.58 -15.33
CA HIS A 85 9.31 -9.66 -15.73
C HIS A 85 8.34 -8.79 -14.93
N GLY A 86 8.74 -8.23 -13.78
CA GLY A 86 7.92 -7.32 -12.98
C GLY A 86 7.29 -8.00 -11.77
N ILE A 87 6.25 -7.38 -11.21
CA ILE A 87 5.61 -7.81 -9.96
C ILE A 87 4.36 -8.62 -10.27
N GLU A 88 4.33 -9.85 -9.77
CA GLU A 88 3.19 -10.77 -9.89
C GLU A 88 2.41 -10.86 -8.58
N TYR A 89 1.09 -10.94 -8.70
CA TYR A 89 0.14 -10.89 -7.57
C TYR A 89 -0.81 -12.11 -7.53
N GLY A 90 -0.73 -13.03 -8.49
CA GLY A 90 -1.78 -14.01 -8.82
C GLY A 90 -1.57 -15.46 -8.36
N GLU A 91 -2.39 -16.35 -8.91
CA GLU A 91 -2.40 -17.80 -8.64
C GLU A 91 -1.14 -18.47 -9.19
N GLY A 92 -0.38 -19.12 -8.31
CA GLY A 92 0.94 -19.70 -8.61
C GLY A 92 2.05 -19.12 -7.73
N GLU A 93 1.80 -17.99 -7.07
CA GLU A 93 2.75 -17.35 -6.19
C GLU A 93 2.76 -17.95 -4.79
N SER A 94 3.97 -18.20 -4.25
CA SER A 94 4.16 -18.60 -2.86
C SER A 94 4.66 -17.41 -2.04
N PHE A 95 3.87 -17.03 -1.04
CA PHE A 95 4.21 -15.97 -0.09
C PHE A 95 4.60 -16.61 1.25
N PRO A 96 5.80 -16.32 1.80
CA PRO A 96 6.19 -16.84 3.10
C PRO A 96 5.19 -16.44 4.19
N LYS A 97 4.72 -17.40 5.01
CA LYS A 97 3.70 -17.14 6.05
C LYS A 97 4.12 -16.03 7.02
N THR A 98 5.40 -15.99 7.38
CA THR A 98 5.97 -14.95 8.24
C THR A 98 5.86 -13.57 7.61
N LEU A 99 6.10 -13.44 6.31
CA LEU A 99 5.94 -12.20 5.56
C LEU A 99 4.46 -11.78 5.51
N VAL A 100 3.55 -12.72 5.22
CA VAL A 100 2.11 -12.46 5.20
C VAL A 100 1.65 -11.92 6.56
N SER A 101 2.00 -12.59 7.66
CA SER A 101 1.63 -12.12 9.01
C SER A 101 2.28 -10.79 9.39
N GLN A 102 3.49 -10.49 8.89
CA GLN A 102 4.10 -9.17 9.06
C GLN A 102 3.33 -8.09 8.31
N CYS A 103 2.87 -8.39 7.09
CA CYS A 103 2.06 -7.47 6.30
C CYS A 103 0.69 -7.24 6.95
N GLU A 104 0.01 -8.28 7.42
CA GLU A 104 -1.27 -8.16 8.13
C GLU A 104 -1.17 -7.24 9.34
N LYS A 105 -0.12 -7.38 10.17
CA LYS A 105 0.13 -6.49 11.31
C LYS A 105 0.37 -5.05 10.86
N THR A 106 1.22 -4.87 9.85
CA THR A 106 1.51 -3.55 9.29
C THR A 106 0.24 -2.86 8.78
N LEU A 107 -0.62 -3.59 8.07
CA LEU A 107 -1.89 -3.07 7.56
C LEU A 107 -2.88 -2.75 8.67
N ALA A 108 -2.95 -3.57 9.73
CA ALA A 108 -3.79 -3.30 10.89
C ALA A 108 -3.36 -2.02 11.63
N ASP A 109 -2.05 -1.81 11.81
CA ASP A 109 -1.51 -0.61 12.43
C ASP A 109 -1.77 0.64 11.58
N ILE A 110 -1.55 0.55 10.25
CA ILE A 110 -1.90 1.62 9.30
C ILE A 110 -3.39 1.95 9.39
N GLN A 111 -4.25 0.93 9.33
CA GLN A 111 -5.70 1.12 9.40
C GLN A 111 -6.11 1.84 10.68
N SER A 112 -5.57 1.42 11.81
CA SER A 112 -5.86 2.03 13.11
C SER A 112 -5.47 3.52 13.13
N LYS A 113 -4.29 3.87 12.61
CA LYS A 113 -3.82 5.26 12.54
C LYS A 113 -4.66 6.10 11.57
N VAL A 114 -4.90 5.60 10.36
CA VAL A 114 -5.69 6.31 9.33
C VAL A 114 -7.12 6.54 9.81
N LYS A 115 -7.74 5.57 10.48
CA LYS A 115 -9.08 5.72 11.06
C LYS A 115 -9.19 6.86 12.06
N GLY A 116 -8.09 7.24 12.73
CA GLY A 116 -8.05 8.40 13.62
C GLY A 116 -8.23 9.75 12.91
N PHE A 117 -8.18 9.77 11.57
CA PHE A 117 -8.32 10.97 10.76
C PHE A 117 -9.04 10.78 9.42
N ALA A 118 -9.64 9.63 9.20
CA ALA A 118 -10.47 9.40 8.03
C ALA A 118 -11.67 10.37 8.03
N LEU A 119 -12.13 10.72 6.83
CA LEU A 119 -13.24 11.63 6.56
C LEU A 119 -14.57 10.89 6.45
#